data_AF-A0A7V2APE2-F1
#
_entry.id   AF-A0A7V2APE2-F1
#
_cell.length_a   1.000
_cell.length_b   1.000
_cell.length_c   1.000
_cell.angle_alpha   90.00
_cell.angle_beta   90.00
_cell.angle_gamma   90.00
#
_symmetry.space_group_name_H-M   'P 1'
#
loop_
_entity.id
_entity.type
_entity.pdbx_description
1 polymer ?
#
loop_
_entity_poly.entity_id
_entity_poly.type
_entity_poly.pdbx_seq_one_letter_code
_entity_poly.pdbx_strand_id
1 'polypeptide(L)'
;MQNQPSLINNIKCNSYNFQDSFALELLKGYIQSDREITYLHYHNCIEIGYCYEGAGIFIIGNKILPFTKGDVVVIFKNQLHIAQSAAGNLSKWNFIFFDPIKLLPGININDFQHILTYSEGVYDFKNVISTIEDY
;
A
#
# COMPACT_ATOMS: atom_id res chain seq x y z
N MET A 1 -2.41 -30.36 -12.86
CA MET A 1 -1.67 -29.32 -12.11
C MET A 1 -1.26 -28.25 -13.11
N GLN A 2 -2.03 -27.17 -13.22
CA GLN A 2 -1.67 -26.06 -14.10
C GLN A 2 -0.69 -25.16 -13.35
N ASN A 3 0.51 -24.98 -13.91
CA ASN A 3 1.51 -24.05 -13.40
C ASN A 3 0.96 -22.63 -13.53
N GLN A 4 0.44 -22.06 -12.44
CA GLN A 4 0.22 -20.61 -12.39
C GLN A 4 1.61 -19.95 -12.53
N PRO A 5 1.82 -19.06 -13.53
CA PRO A 5 3.07 -18.33 -13.65
C PRO A 5 3.32 -17.54 -12.36
N SER A 6 4.52 -17.66 -11.80
CA SER A 6 4.88 -16.93 -10.58
C SER A 6 4.68 -15.43 -10.80
N LEU A 7 3.90 -14.78 -9.94
CA LEU A 7 3.63 -13.33 -9.97
C LEU A 7 4.92 -12.48 -10.02
N ILE A 8 6.03 -13.05 -9.54
CA ILE A 8 7.39 -12.47 -9.59
C ILE A 8 7.83 -12.11 -11.01
N ASN A 9 7.31 -12.78 -12.04
CA ASN A 9 7.67 -12.53 -13.43
C ASN A 9 6.94 -11.32 -14.04
N ASN A 10 6.01 -10.69 -13.31
CA ASN A 10 5.25 -9.53 -13.77
C ASN A 10 5.16 -8.47 -12.67
N ILE A 11 6.25 -7.71 -12.49
CA ILE A 11 6.34 -6.62 -11.52
C ILE A 11 6.26 -5.28 -12.24
N LYS A 12 5.41 -4.37 -11.74
CA LYS A 12 5.25 -3.02 -12.28
C LYS A 12 5.78 -1.97 -11.30
N CYS A 13 6.44 -0.95 -11.84
CA CYS A 13 6.82 0.24 -11.10
C CYS A 13 5.79 1.35 -11.38
N ASN A 14 5.01 1.71 -10.37
CA ASN A 14 4.02 2.78 -10.45
C ASN A 14 4.61 4.03 -9.77
N SER A 15 5.57 4.68 -10.42
CA SER A 15 6.25 5.83 -9.83
C SER A 15 5.41 7.10 -9.85
N TYR A 16 5.50 7.87 -8.78
CA TYR A 16 4.94 9.21 -8.66
C TYR A 16 6.00 10.27 -8.93
N ASN A 17 5.63 11.32 -9.65
CA ASN A 17 6.45 12.51 -9.86
C ASN A 17 5.82 13.70 -9.16
N PHE A 18 6.11 13.83 -7.87
CA PHE A 18 5.55 14.88 -7.03
C PHE A 18 6.05 16.28 -7.39
N GLN A 19 5.18 17.27 -7.21
CA GLN A 19 5.59 18.67 -7.21
C GLN A 19 6.46 18.99 -5.99
N ASP A 20 7.50 19.80 -6.18
CA ASP A 20 8.45 20.13 -5.10
C ASP A 20 7.85 20.99 -3.99
N SER A 21 6.73 21.68 -4.25
CA SER A 21 6.05 22.53 -3.25
C SER A 21 5.18 21.76 -2.26
N PHE A 22 4.66 20.59 -2.66
CA PHE A 22 3.82 19.75 -1.81
C PHE A 22 3.77 18.32 -2.37
N ALA A 23 4.60 17.43 -1.82
CA ALA A 23 4.80 16.10 -2.36
C ALA A 23 3.77 15.08 -1.87
N LEU A 24 2.50 15.33 -2.19
CA LEU A 24 1.37 14.47 -1.83
C LEU A 24 0.34 14.43 -2.97
N GLU A 25 -0.10 13.22 -3.31
CA GLU A 25 -1.21 12.95 -4.23
C GLU A 25 -2.33 12.18 -3.53
N LEU A 26 -3.56 12.39 -4.02
CA LEU A 26 -4.78 11.85 -3.42
C LEU A 26 -5.62 11.16 -4.50
N LEU A 27 -5.89 9.87 -4.29
CA LEU A 27 -6.79 9.08 -5.11
C LEU A 27 -8.06 8.78 -4.32
N LYS A 28 -9.18 9.42 -4.69
CA LYS A 28 -10.48 9.19 -4.03
C LYS A 28 -11.34 8.23 -4.83
N GLY A 29 -12.14 7.44 -4.13
CA GLY A 29 -13.19 6.65 -4.77
C GLY A 29 -12.66 5.47 -5.60
N TYR A 30 -11.46 4.97 -5.30
CA TYR A 30 -10.92 3.83 -6.01
C TYR A 30 -11.76 2.59 -5.74
N ILE A 31 -12.13 1.88 -6.81
CA ILE A 31 -12.92 0.64 -6.74
C ILE A 31 -11.99 -0.53 -7.03
N GLN A 32 -11.77 -1.36 -6.02
CA GLN A 32 -11.05 -2.61 -6.15
C GLN A 32 -12.03 -3.76 -6.40
N SER A 33 -11.70 -4.64 -7.35
CA SER A 33 -12.49 -5.82 -7.70
C SER A 33 -11.79 -7.10 -7.26
N ASP A 34 -12.48 -8.22 -7.44
CA ASP A 34 -12.01 -9.59 -7.20
C ASP A 34 -11.26 -10.20 -8.41
N ARG A 35 -10.88 -9.37 -9.38
CA ARG A 35 -10.15 -9.81 -10.58
C ARG A 35 -8.90 -10.61 -10.21
N GLU A 36 -8.59 -11.61 -11.04
CA GLU A 36 -7.39 -12.42 -10.90
C GLU A 36 -6.14 -11.54 -10.78
N ILE A 37 -5.32 -11.84 -9.79
CA ILE A 37 -4.02 -11.19 -9.59
C ILE A 37 -3.07 -11.73 -10.67
N THR A 38 -2.61 -10.84 -11.54
CA THR A 38 -1.72 -11.18 -12.66
C THR A 38 -0.37 -10.47 -12.59
N TYR A 39 -0.18 -9.58 -11.61
CA TYR A 39 1.05 -8.80 -11.39
C TYR A 39 1.13 -8.33 -9.93
N LEU A 40 2.33 -7.92 -9.52
CA LEU A 40 2.55 -7.10 -8.32
C LEU A 40 3.09 -5.73 -8.73
N HIS A 41 2.98 -4.74 -7.85
CA HIS A 41 3.59 -3.44 -8.11
C HIS A 41 4.20 -2.83 -6.85
N TYR A 42 4.99 -1.77 -7.05
CA TYR A 42 5.53 -0.95 -5.98
C TYR A 42 5.54 0.52 -6.39
N HIS A 43 5.67 1.38 -5.39
CA HIS A 43 5.76 2.83 -5.53
C HIS A 43 7.12 3.34 -5.06
N ASN A 44 7.56 4.47 -5.61
CA ASN A 44 8.74 5.20 -5.15
C ASN A 44 8.48 6.06 -3.90
N CYS A 45 7.32 5.90 -3.26
CA CYS A 45 6.81 6.71 -2.16
C CYS A 45 5.98 5.87 -1.18
N ILE A 46 5.52 6.49 -0.09
CA ILE A 46 4.61 5.83 0.87
C ILE A 46 3.17 5.94 0.35
N GLU A 47 2.42 4.85 0.47
CA GLU A 47 0.99 4.78 0.22
C GLU A 47 0.24 4.51 1.53
N ILE A 48 -0.82 5.27 1.79
CA ILE A 48 -1.77 5.01 2.87
C ILE A 48 -3.17 4.94 2.28
N GLY A 49 -3.85 3.81 2.48
CA GLY A 49 -5.21 3.57 2.01
C GLY A 49 -6.21 3.43 3.14
N TYR A 50 -7.41 3.96 2.97
CA TYR A 50 -8.54 3.76 3.88
C TYR A 50 -9.67 3.03 3.15
N CYS A 51 -10.04 1.84 3.65
CA CYS A 51 -11.16 1.06 3.16
C CYS A 51 -12.45 1.57 3.80
N TYR A 52 -13.37 2.14 3.02
CA TYR A 52 -14.65 2.61 3.56
C TYR A 52 -15.84 1.72 3.16
N GLU A 53 -15.62 0.69 2.33
CA GLU A 53 -16.61 -0.30 1.93
C GLU A 53 -15.96 -1.59 1.44
N GLY A 54 -16.55 -2.74 1.73
CA GLY A 54 -16.11 -4.05 1.24
C GLY A 54 -15.03 -4.71 2.10
N ALA A 55 -14.53 -5.85 1.62
CA ALA A 55 -13.51 -6.67 2.28
C ALA A 55 -12.72 -7.46 1.23
N GLY A 56 -11.57 -8.01 1.62
CA GLY A 56 -10.70 -8.75 0.73
C GLY A 56 -9.35 -9.06 1.34
N ILE A 57 -8.34 -9.16 0.50
CA ILE A 57 -6.95 -9.39 0.89
C ILE A 57 -5.99 -8.39 0.25
N PHE A 58 -4.93 -8.08 0.97
CA PHE A 58 -3.71 -7.51 0.45
C PHE A 58 -2.63 -8.58 0.40
N ILE A 59 -1.95 -8.73 -0.74
CA ILE A 59 -0.67 -9.42 -0.82
C ILE A 59 0.41 -8.35 -0.73
N ILE A 60 1.27 -8.41 0.29
CA ILE A 60 2.34 -7.42 0.52
C ILE A 60 3.62 -8.15 0.89
N GLY A 61 4.61 -8.11 -0.01
CA GLY A 61 5.82 -8.92 0.12
C GLY A 61 5.47 -10.42 0.19
N ASN A 62 5.79 -11.05 1.31
CA ASN A 62 5.46 -12.46 1.61
C ASN A 62 4.19 -12.61 2.47
N LYS A 63 3.45 -11.54 2.73
CA LYS A 63 2.26 -11.54 3.61
C LYS A 63 0.97 -11.54 2.79
N ILE A 64 -0.02 -12.27 3.28
CA ILE A 64 -1.41 -12.18 2.84
C ILE A 64 -2.20 -11.68 4.03
N LEU A 65 -2.74 -10.48 3.93
CA LEU A 65 -3.39 -9.77 5.02
C LEU A 65 -4.85 -9.51 4.66
N PRO A 66 -5.82 -10.01 5.46
CA PRO A 66 -7.22 -9.68 5.24
C PRO A 66 -7.46 -8.19 5.54
N PHE A 67 -8.42 -7.60 4.86
CA PHE A 67 -8.95 -6.28 5.19
C PHE A 67 -10.48 -6.28 5.16
N THR A 68 -11.07 -5.33 5.86
CA THR A 68 -12.50 -5.02 5.83
C THR A 68 -12.73 -3.51 5.88
N LYS A 69 -14.00 -3.09 5.78
CA LYS A 69 -14.42 -1.70 5.95
C LYS A 69 -13.95 -1.19 7.31
N GLY A 70 -13.34 -0.01 7.31
CA GLY A 70 -12.77 0.64 8.47
C GLY A 70 -11.26 0.44 8.61
N ASP A 71 -10.66 -0.50 7.87
CA ASP A 71 -9.22 -0.73 7.95
C ASP A 71 -8.42 0.34 7.20
N VAL A 72 -7.22 0.61 7.72
CA VAL A 72 -6.19 1.42 7.07
C VAL A 72 -5.05 0.49 6.62
N VAL A 73 -4.56 0.68 5.40
CA VAL A 73 -3.34 0.04 4.93
C VAL A 73 -2.22 1.08 4.84
N VAL A 74 -1.02 0.73 5.30
CA VAL A 74 0.20 1.51 5.08
C VAL A 74 1.15 0.65 4.27
N ILE A 75 1.63 1.14 3.14
CA ILE A 75 2.57 0.45 2.25
C ILE A 75 3.78 1.34 2.06
N PHE A 76 4.96 0.77 2.28
CA PHE A 76 6.20 1.53 2.18
C PHE A 76 6.75 1.57 0.77
N LYS A 77 7.65 2.54 0.54
CA LYS A 77 8.41 2.67 -0.69
C LYS A 77 9.06 1.34 -1.07
N ASN A 78 8.96 0.98 -2.36
CA ASN A 78 9.50 -0.24 -2.94
C ASN A 78 8.90 -1.56 -2.41
N GLN A 79 7.90 -1.52 -1.53
CA GLN A 79 7.24 -2.72 -1.04
C GLN A 79 6.32 -3.28 -2.13
N LEU A 80 6.56 -4.50 -2.58
CA LEU A 80 5.70 -5.16 -3.57
C LEU A 80 4.32 -5.46 -2.97
N HIS A 81 3.26 -5.06 -3.65
CA HIS A 81 1.91 -5.27 -3.15
C HIS A 81 0.84 -5.34 -4.26
N ILE A 82 -0.34 -5.84 -3.88
CA ILE A 82 -1.61 -5.70 -4.61
C ILE A 82 -2.79 -6.01 -3.68
N ALA A 83 -3.95 -5.39 -3.95
CA ALA A 83 -5.22 -5.72 -3.31
C ALA A 83 -6.11 -6.57 -4.23
N GLN A 84 -6.92 -7.44 -3.63
CA GLN A 84 -8.00 -8.15 -4.30
C GLN A 84 -9.22 -8.16 -3.37
N SER A 85 -10.39 -7.77 -3.90
CA SER A 85 -11.65 -7.86 -3.15
C SER A 85 -12.09 -9.31 -3.00
N ALA A 86 -12.89 -9.59 -1.97
CA ALA A 86 -13.50 -10.90 -1.80
C ALA A 86 -14.30 -11.32 -3.05
N ALA A 87 -14.31 -12.62 -3.36
CA ALA A 87 -14.96 -13.16 -4.56
C ALA A 87 -16.41 -12.65 -4.70
N GLY A 88 -16.75 -12.18 -5.91
CA GLY A 88 -18.05 -11.60 -6.24
C GLY A 88 -18.32 -10.21 -5.66
N ASN A 89 -17.37 -9.59 -4.98
CA ASN A 89 -17.55 -8.31 -4.30
C ASN A 89 -16.59 -7.22 -4.80
N LEU A 90 -16.95 -5.98 -4.49
CA LEU A 90 -16.10 -4.81 -4.66
C LEU A 90 -15.70 -4.26 -3.28
N SER A 91 -14.57 -3.56 -3.23
CA SER A 91 -14.19 -2.73 -2.10
C SER A 91 -13.86 -1.32 -2.58
N LYS A 92 -14.05 -0.33 -1.70
CA LYS A 92 -13.88 1.09 -2.03
C LYS A 92 -12.88 1.75 -1.11
N TRP A 93 -12.00 2.52 -1.72
CA TRP A 93 -10.80 3.04 -1.08
C TRP A 93 -10.56 4.51 -1.39
N ASN A 94 -9.95 5.20 -0.43
CA ASN A 94 -9.25 6.45 -0.66
C ASN A 94 -7.78 6.24 -0.31
N PHE A 95 -6.88 6.71 -1.16
CA PHE A 95 -5.44 6.57 -0.96
C PHE A 95 -4.75 7.93 -0.98
N ILE A 96 -3.74 8.09 -0.13
CA ILE A 96 -2.74 9.15 -0.25
C ILE A 96 -1.40 8.53 -0.58
N PHE A 97 -0.66 9.22 -1.43
CA PHE A 97 0.70 8.87 -1.83
C PHE A 97 1.59 10.07 -1.54
N PHE A 98 2.70 9.89 -0.82
CA PHE A 98 3.56 11.02 -0.49
C PHE A 98 5.03 10.63 -0.32
N ASP A 99 5.91 11.58 -0.64
CA ASP A 99 7.34 11.50 -0.33
C ASP A 99 7.61 12.26 0.98
N PRO A 100 7.92 11.58 2.09
CA PRO A 100 8.09 12.22 3.39
C PRO A 100 9.24 13.24 3.41
N ILE A 101 10.32 12.99 2.65
CA ILE A 101 11.50 13.87 2.63
C ILE A 101 11.14 15.17 1.93
N LYS A 102 10.43 15.08 0.81
CA LYS A 102 9.98 16.27 0.05
C LYS A 102 8.83 17.01 0.74
N LEU A 103 7.93 16.29 1.43
CA LEU A 103 6.76 16.87 2.07
C LEU A 103 7.10 17.67 3.34
N LEU A 104 8.17 17.27 4.05
CA LEU A 104 8.58 17.87 5.31
C LEU A 104 9.99 18.47 5.22
N PRO A 105 10.20 19.51 4.37
CA PRO A 105 11.51 20.11 4.18
C PRO A 105 12.00 20.76 5.47
N GLY A 106 13.20 20.38 5.93
CA GLY A 106 13.84 20.95 7.12
C GLY A 106 13.81 20.08 8.37
N ILE A 107 13.12 18.93 8.35
CA ILE A 107 13.32 17.90 9.37
C ILE A 107 14.68 17.24 9.16
N ASN A 108 15.40 16.95 10.25
CA ASN A 108 16.70 16.30 10.18
C ASN A 108 16.55 14.90 9.57
N ILE A 109 17.39 14.57 8.59
CA ILE A 109 17.35 13.26 7.95
C ILE A 109 17.59 12.11 8.94
N ASN A 110 18.28 12.35 10.06
CA ASN A 110 18.47 11.35 11.13
C ASN A 110 17.17 11.09 11.92
N ASP A 111 16.30 12.10 12.09
CA ASP A 111 14.96 11.90 12.66
C ASP A 111 14.11 11.08 11.67
N PHE A 112 14.31 11.31 10.36
CA PHE A 112 13.72 10.52 9.31
C PHE A 112 14.34 9.14 9.14
N GLN A 113 15.60 8.90 9.48
CA GLN A 113 16.25 7.60 9.28
C GLN A 113 15.53 6.50 10.02
N HIS A 114 14.96 6.77 11.19
CA HIS A 114 14.09 5.81 11.87
C HIS A 114 12.86 5.49 11.01
N ILE A 115 12.13 6.50 10.52
CA ILE A 115 10.96 6.36 9.63
C ILE A 115 11.33 5.65 8.30
N LEU A 116 12.48 5.98 7.72
CA LEU A 116 12.96 5.43 6.45
C LEU A 116 13.46 4.00 6.61
N THR A 117 14.06 3.65 7.75
CA THR A 117 14.43 2.26 8.08
C THR A 117 13.20 1.37 8.19
N TYR A 118 12.07 1.90 8.71
CA TYR A 118 10.78 1.19 8.64
C TYR A 118 10.28 1.05 7.19
N SER A 119 10.55 2.06 6.36
CA SER A 119 10.12 2.04 4.96
C SER A 119 10.92 1.12 4.03
N GLU A 120 12.18 0.82 4.36
CA GLU A 120 13.07 0.05 3.50
C GLU A 120 13.29 -1.40 3.96
N GLY A 121 12.86 -1.80 5.17
CA GLY A 121 13.32 -3.08 5.72
C GLY A 121 12.48 -3.82 6.77
N VAL A 122 11.34 -3.31 7.24
CA VAL A 122 10.57 -4.04 8.27
C VAL A 122 9.50 -4.91 7.62
N TYR A 123 9.91 -6.10 7.19
CA TYR A 123 9.01 -7.17 6.72
C TYR A 123 7.93 -7.53 7.75
N ASP A 124 8.19 -7.30 9.05
CA ASP A 124 7.28 -7.63 10.15
C ASP A 124 6.25 -6.54 10.49
N PHE A 125 6.24 -5.39 9.80
CA PHE A 125 5.24 -4.37 10.06
C PHE A 125 3.83 -4.89 9.70
N LYS A 126 2.85 -4.68 10.58
CA LYS A 126 1.45 -5.03 10.31
C LYS A 126 0.83 -3.97 9.39
N ASN A 127 0.95 -4.17 8.08
CA ASN A 127 0.52 -3.19 7.06
C ASN A 127 -0.99 -2.84 7.13
N VAL A 128 -1.84 -3.80 7.51
CA VAL A 128 -3.30 -3.57 7.67
C VAL A 128 -3.62 -3.34 9.14
N ILE A 129 -4.13 -2.15 9.45
CA ILE A 129 -4.45 -1.65 10.78
C ILE A 129 -5.98 -1.56 10.87
N SER A 130 -6.57 -2.35 11.76
CA SER A 130 -8.02 -2.41 11.94
C SER A 130 -8.52 -1.46 13.03
N THR A 131 -9.75 -1.00 12.90
CA THR A 131 -10.35 0.03 13.75
C THR A 131 -10.99 -0.47 15.05
N ILE A 132 -10.74 -1.71 15.50
CA ILE A 132 -11.34 -2.24 16.74
C ILE A 132 -10.27 -2.76 17.71
N GLU A 133 -10.19 -2.05 18.84
CA GLU A 133 -9.76 -2.42 20.21
C GLU A 133 -8.37 -3.07 20.41
N ASP A 134 -7.34 -2.24 20.58
CA ASP A 134 -6.10 -2.59 21.33
C ASP A 134 -5.37 -1.30 21.77
N TYR A 135 -6.02 -0.50 22.63
CA TYR A 135 -5.36 0.49 23.50
C TYR A 135 -5.83 0.31 24.94
#